data_AF-A0A0D3B9E2-F1
#
_entry.id   AF-A0A0D3B9E2-F1
#
_cell.length_a   1.000
_cell.length_b   1.000
_cell.length_c   1.000
_cell.angle_alpha   90.00
_cell.angle_beta   90.00
_cell.angle_gamma   90.00
#
_symmetry.space_group_name_H-M   'P 1'
#
loop_
_entity.id
_entity.type
_entity.pdbx_description
1 polymer ?
#
loop_
_entity_poly.entity_id
_entity_poly.type
_entity_poly.pdbx_seq_one_letter_code
_entity_poly.pdbx_strand_id
1 'polypeptide(L)'
;MAVAFRGGRNGVGSGLRSFFSYRIFISALFSFLFLATFSVVLNSSRHQPHLDHTLPRTFQSDPLKTRLDLIHKQATDHLTLVNAYAAYARKLKLDASKQLKLFEDLAVNFSDLQAKPGLKLENVNAIEEDAFRQIEKEVKDKVKTARMMIVESKESYDTQLKIQKLKDTIFAVQEQLTKAKKNGAVASLISAKSVPKSLNCLAMRLVGERISNPEKYKDAPFDSAVLEDPSLYHYAVFSDNVIAVSVVVRSVVVNAEEPWKHVFHVVTDRMNLAAMKVWFKMRPLDRGARVDIKSVEEFKFLNSSYAPVLRQLESAKLQKFYFENQAENATRDEHNIKFKNPKYLSVLNHLRFYLPEMYPKLNKILFLDDDVVVQKDVTGLWKINLDGKVNGAVETCFGSFHRYGQYLNFTHPLIKESFNPNACAWAFGMNIFDLNAWRREKCTDQYHYWQNLNEDRSLWKLGTLPPGLMTFYSKTKSLDKSWHVLGLGYNPGVSMDEIKKAAVIHYNGNMKPWLDIAMNQYKSLWTKYVDNEMEFVQMCNFGL
;
A
#
# COMPACT_ATOMS: atom_id res chain seq x y z
N MET A 1 -19.88 51.49 16.81
CA MET A 1 -21.14 51.95 17.46
C MET A 1 -21.48 50.97 18.55
N ALA A 2 -21.78 51.51 19.73
CA ALA A 2 -21.86 50.83 21.02
C ALA A 2 -23.25 50.21 21.29
N VAL A 3 -23.36 49.62 22.50
CA VAL A 3 -24.58 49.35 23.31
C VAL A 3 -25.20 47.95 23.10
N ALA A 4 -25.55 47.13 24.10
CA ALA A 4 -25.32 47.12 25.56
C ALA A 4 -25.63 45.73 26.16
N PHE A 5 -25.06 45.54 27.35
CA PHE A 5 -25.27 44.50 28.35
C PHE A 5 -26.56 44.73 29.18
N ARG A 6 -27.29 43.65 29.50
CA ARG A 6 -28.19 43.39 30.68
C ARG A 6 -28.64 41.91 30.54
N GLY A 7 -28.42 40.93 31.41
CA GLY A 7 -28.38 40.83 32.87
C GLY A 7 -29.82 40.62 33.41
N GLY A 8 -30.28 39.50 33.98
CA GLY A 8 -29.72 38.17 34.25
C GLY A 8 -30.72 37.25 35.01
N ARG A 9 -30.22 36.04 35.34
CA ARG A 9 -30.54 35.09 36.46
C ARG A 9 -31.73 34.10 36.45
N ASN A 10 -31.32 32.83 36.64
CA ASN A 10 -31.91 31.65 37.33
C ASN A 10 -33.18 30.99 36.73
N GLY A 11 -33.30 29.67 36.56
CA GLY A 11 -32.43 28.52 36.85
C GLY A 11 -33.12 27.19 36.46
N VAL A 12 -32.34 26.09 36.56
CA VAL A 12 -32.74 24.66 36.63
C VAL A 12 -33.24 23.98 35.35
N GLY A 13 -32.50 22.94 34.91
CA GLY A 13 -32.98 21.99 33.90
C GLY A 13 -31.88 21.32 33.06
N SER A 14 -31.01 20.52 33.67
CA SER A 14 -29.99 19.72 32.99
C SER A 14 -30.61 18.53 32.24
N GLY A 15 -30.06 18.21 31.06
CA GLY A 15 -30.09 16.86 30.46
C GLY A 15 -31.19 16.63 29.44
N LEU A 16 -30.83 16.60 28.14
CA LEU A 16 -31.48 15.77 27.09
C LEU A 16 -30.84 15.91 25.69
N ARG A 17 -29.88 16.83 25.48
CA ARG A 17 -29.22 17.03 24.18
C ARG A 17 -28.06 16.08 23.83
N SER A 18 -27.77 15.05 24.64
CA SER A 18 -26.65 14.10 24.41
C SER A 18 -27.07 12.73 23.83
N PHE A 19 -28.35 12.34 23.90
CA PHE A 19 -28.74 10.93 23.70
C PHE A 19 -29.11 10.52 22.25
N PHE A 20 -29.40 11.44 21.35
CA PHE A 20 -29.78 11.11 19.96
C PHE A 20 -28.57 10.86 19.04
N SER A 21 -27.40 11.40 19.38
CA SER A 21 -26.16 11.28 18.59
C SER A 21 -25.48 9.91 18.72
N TYR A 22 -25.64 9.22 19.85
CA TYR A 22 -24.97 7.95 20.13
C TYR A 22 -25.64 6.73 19.46
N ARG A 23 -26.96 6.78 19.23
CA ARG A 23 -27.75 5.63 18.71
C ARG A 23 -27.62 5.43 17.19
N ILE A 24 -27.39 6.51 16.45
CA ILE A 24 -27.22 6.46 14.98
C ILE A 24 -25.81 5.95 14.63
N PHE A 25 -24.81 6.31 15.45
CA PHE A 25 -23.41 5.91 15.25
C PHE A 25 -23.19 4.39 15.45
N ILE A 26 -23.87 3.79 16.43
CA ILE A 26 -23.77 2.35 16.69
C ILE A 26 -24.54 1.54 15.63
N SER A 27 -25.68 2.03 15.13
CA SER A 27 -26.48 1.33 14.12
C SER A 27 -25.78 1.21 12.75
N ALA A 28 -24.94 2.19 12.40
CA ALA A 28 -24.16 2.16 11.17
C ALA A 28 -22.98 1.17 11.28
N LEU A 29 -22.29 1.14 12.42
CA LEU A 29 -21.13 0.27 12.64
C LEU A 29 -21.48 -1.22 12.54
N PHE A 30 -22.65 -1.62 13.07
CA PHE A 30 -23.10 -3.01 13.02
C PHE A 30 -23.58 -3.46 11.63
N SER A 31 -24.15 -2.56 10.83
CA SER A 31 -24.58 -2.89 9.46
C SER A 31 -23.39 -3.12 8.52
N PHE A 32 -22.27 -2.43 8.76
CA PHE A 32 -21.03 -2.61 7.99
C PHE A 32 -20.26 -3.89 8.34
N LEU A 33 -20.26 -4.30 9.61
CA LEU A 33 -19.69 -5.59 10.02
C LEU A 33 -20.50 -6.78 9.47
N PHE A 34 -21.80 -6.61 9.25
CA PHE A 34 -22.70 -7.65 8.75
C PHE A 34 -22.52 -7.96 7.25
N LEU A 35 -22.28 -6.94 6.42
CA LEU A 35 -22.04 -7.14 4.97
C LEU A 35 -20.64 -7.68 4.68
N ALA A 36 -19.67 -7.35 5.53
CA ALA A 36 -18.28 -7.80 5.40
C ALA A 36 -18.12 -9.30 5.67
N THR A 37 -18.86 -9.86 6.63
CA THR A 37 -18.81 -11.30 6.95
C THR A 37 -19.63 -12.14 5.98
N PHE A 38 -20.75 -11.63 5.46
CA PHE A 38 -21.59 -12.33 4.48
C PHE A 38 -20.86 -12.60 3.14
N SER A 39 -19.93 -11.72 2.75
CA SER A 39 -19.12 -11.89 1.54
C SER A 39 -18.01 -12.95 1.68
N VAL A 40 -17.55 -13.24 2.90
CA VAL A 40 -16.51 -14.25 3.17
C VAL A 40 -17.09 -15.68 3.12
N VAL A 41 -18.39 -15.83 3.43
CA VAL A 41 -19.06 -17.14 3.46
C VAL A 41 -19.44 -17.65 2.07
N LEU A 42 -19.78 -16.77 1.13
CA LEU A 42 -20.16 -17.18 -0.23
C LEU A 42 -18.97 -17.69 -1.07
N ASN A 43 -17.73 -17.47 -0.63
CA ASN A 43 -16.54 -17.74 -1.44
C ASN A 43 -15.73 -18.98 -1.00
N SER A 44 -16.17 -19.74 0.00
CA SER A 44 -15.42 -20.89 0.54
C SER A 44 -15.86 -22.27 0.03
N SER A 45 -16.62 -22.33 -1.07
CA SER A 45 -17.07 -23.60 -1.67
C SER A 45 -16.51 -23.83 -3.08
N ARG A 46 -15.36 -24.54 -3.18
CA ARG A 46 -15.10 -25.64 -4.15
C ARG A 46 -13.70 -26.29 -4.00
N HIS A 47 -13.76 -27.61 -3.77
CA HIS A 47 -12.82 -28.75 -3.82
C HIS A 47 -11.35 -28.66 -4.29
N GLN A 48 -10.45 -29.45 -3.65
CA GLN A 48 -9.96 -30.76 -4.18
C GLN A 48 -9.11 -31.59 -3.15
N PRO A 49 -8.83 -32.91 -3.39
CA PRO A 49 -8.61 -33.96 -2.39
C PRO A 49 -7.14 -34.35 -2.07
N HIS A 50 -6.99 -35.07 -0.93
CA HIS A 50 -6.02 -36.09 -0.48
C HIS A 50 -4.58 -36.17 -1.04
N LEU A 51 -3.56 -36.16 -0.16
CA LEU A 51 -2.66 -37.32 0.12
C LEU A 51 -1.75 -37.12 1.37
N ASP A 52 -1.44 -38.22 2.04
CA ASP A 52 -0.77 -38.41 3.36
C ASP A 52 0.77 -38.23 3.40
N HIS A 53 1.33 -37.78 4.55
CA HIS A 53 2.18 -38.59 5.48
C HIS A 53 2.97 -37.78 6.57
N THR A 54 2.70 -38.11 7.85
CA THR A 54 3.61 -38.28 9.04
C THR A 54 4.56 -37.19 9.60
N LEU A 55 4.03 -36.41 10.58
CA LEU A 55 4.46 -36.09 11.99
C LEU A 55 5.96 -35.88 12.42
N PRO A 56 6.24 -34.91 13.35
CA PRO A 56 6.01 -35.12 14.81
C PRO A 56 5.25 -33.99 15.55
N ARG A 57 4.62 -34.41 16.65
CA ARG A 57 3.72 -33.66 17.55
C ARG A 57 4.45 -32.65 18.43
N THR A 58 3.94 -31.42 18.47
CA THR A 58 3.45 -30.76 19.71
C THR A 58 2.42 -29.68 19.35
N PHE A 59 1.26 -29.74 20.03
CA PHE A 59 0.03 -28.94 19.86
C PHE A 59 -0.76 -29.11 18.55
N GLN A 60 -1.11 -30.35 18.20
CA GLN A 60 -2.29 -30.60 17.34
C GLN A 60 -3.56 -30.29 18.15
N SER A 61 -4.12 -29.09 17.95
CA SER A 61 -5.55 -28.90 18.16
C SER A 61 -6.27 -29.83 17.17
N ASP A 62 -7.20 -30.63 17.67
CA ASP A 62 -7.98 -31.55 16.84
C ASP A 62 -8.71 -30.74 15.76
N PRO A 63 -8.43 -30.94 14.45
CA PRO A 63 -9.06 -30.17 13.39
C PRO A 63 -10.59 -30.33 13.37
N LEU A 64 -11.13 -31.44 13.89
CA LEU A 64 -12.57 -31.61 14.08
C LEU A 64 -13.09 -30.74 15.22
N LYS A 65 -12.34 -30.63 16.32
CA LYS A 65 -12.64 -29.72 17.42
C LYS A 65 -12.61 -28.26 16.98
N THR A 66 -11.59 -27.84 16.21
CA THR A 66 -11.52 -26.48 15.67
C THR A 66 -12.67 -26.18 14.71
N ARG A 67 -13.07 -27.15 13.89
CA ARG A 67 -14.22 -27.01 12.99
C ARG A 67 -15.55 -26.95 13.76
N LEU A 68 -15.69 -27.76 14.81
CA LEU A 68 -16.85 -27.75 15.70
C LEU A 68 -16.96 -26.42 16.46
N ASP A 69 -15.83 -25.90 16.97
CA ASP A 69 -15.75 -24.59 17.62
C ASP A 69 -16.14 -23.47 16.67
N LEU A 70 -15.71 -23.53 15.40
CA LEU A 70 -16.09 -22.57 14.37
C LEU A 70 -17.60 -22.61 14.07
N ILE A 71 -18.18 -23.81 13.96
CA ILE A 71 -19.62 -24.00 13.76
C ILE A 71 -20.40 -23.46 14.96
N HIS A 72 -19.95 -23.77 16.18
CA HIS A 72 -20.59 -23.30 17.41
C HIS A 72 -20.54 -21.77 17.52
N LYS A 73 -19.39 -21.17 17.19
CA LYS A 73 -19.23 -19.72 17.10
C LYS A 73 -20.17 -19.12 16.06
N GLN A 74 -20.22 -19.68 14.85
CA GLN A 74 -21.12 -19.22 13.80
C GLN A 74 -22.59 -19.28 14.22
N ALA A 75 -23.01 -20.39 14.86
CA ALA A 75 -24.37 -20.54 15.37
C ALA A 75 -24.70 -19.52 16.47
N THR A 76 -23.74 -19.26 17.37
CA THR A 76 -23.88 -18.26 18.44
C THR A 76 -23.99 -16.85 17.86
N ASP A 77 -23.14 -16.51 16.89
CA ASP A 77 -23.18 -15.22 16.20
C ASP A 77 -24.53 -15.00 15.48
N HIS A 78 -25.05 -16.04 14.82
CA HIS A 78 -26.37 -15.99 14.17
C HIS A 78 -27.51 -15.89 15.19
N LEU A 79 -27.43 -16.57 16.33
CA LEU A 79 -28.41 -16.44 17.40
C LEU A 79 -28.47 -15.00 17.94
N THR A 80 -27.31 -14.38 18.18
CA THR A 80 -27.23 -12.98 18.61
C THR A 80 -27.83 -12.04 17.57
N LEU A 81 -27.56 -12.28 16.28
CA LEU A 81 -28.15 -11.53 15.19
C LEU A 81 -29.68 -11.65 15.16
N VAL A 82 -30.20 -12.88 15.18
CA VAL A 82 -31.65 -13.15 15.17
C VAL A 82 -32.32 -12.47 16.35
N ASN A 83 -31.73 -12.54 17.55
CA ASN A 83 -32.25 -11.86 18.73
C ASN A 83 -32.25 -10.33 18.60
N ALA A 84 -31.21 -9.75 18.01
CA ALA A 84 -31.14 -8.31 17.77
C ALA A 84 -32.23 -7.85 16.77
N TYR A 85 -32.40 -8.57 15.66
CA TYR A 85 -33.46 -8.27 14.68
C TYR A 85 -34.85 -8.48 15.29
N ALA A 86 -35.06 -9.53 16.08
CA ALA A 86 -36.31 -9.77 16.78
C ALA A 86 -36.63 -8.63 17.78
N ALA A 87 -35.64 -8.17 18.55
CA ALA A 87 -35.79 -7.02 19.44
C ALA A 87 -36.13 -5.73 18.68
N TYR A 88 -35.46 -5.49 17.54
CA TYR A 88 -35.72 -4.34 16.68
C TYR A 88 -37.12 -4.38 16.06
N ALA A 89 -37.54 -5.54 15.54
CA ALA A 89 -38.88 -5.74 14.99
C ALA A 89 -39.97 -5.54 16.05
N ARG A 90 -39.76 -6.06 17.27
CA ARG A 90 -40.67 -5.82 18.41
C ARG A 90 -40.78 -4.33 18.73
N LYS A 91 -39.66 -3.61 18.76
CA LYS A 91 -39.64 -2.17 19.00
C LYS A 91 -40.43 -1.41 17.91
N LEU A 92 -40.16 -1.69 16.64
CA LEU A 92 -40.88 -1.08 15.51
C LEU A 92 -42.38 -1.33 15.59
N LYS A 93 -42.80 -2.57 15.91
CA LYS A 93 -44.21 -2.91 16.11
C LYS A 93 -44.83 -2.09 17.24
N LEU A 94 -44.16 -2.01 18.39
CA LEU A 94 -44.62 -1.24 19.55
C LEU A 94 -44.76 0.25 19.23
N ASP A 95 -43.77 0.83 18.56
CA ASP A 95 -43.77 2.24 18.19
C ASP A 95 -44.91 2.53 17.18
N ALA A 96 -45.11 1.67 16.18
CA ALA A 96 -46.22 1.77 15.23
C ALA A 96 -47.59 1.63 15.90
N SER A 97 -47.75 0.68 16.84
CA SER A 97 -49.00 0.50 17.58
C SER A 97 -49.32 1.69 18.49
N LYS A 98 -48.32 2.26 19.17
CA LYS A 98 -48.51 3.50 19.96
C LYS A 98 -48.96 4.64 19.08
N GLN A 99 -48.32 4.81 17.94
CA GLN A 99 -48.64 5.88 16.99
C GLN A 99 -50.05 5.73 16.42
N LEU A 100 -50.47 4.51 16.07
CA LEU A 100 -51.85 4.21 15.63
C LEU A 100 -52.87 4.61 16.70
N LYS A 101 -52.66 4.17 17.95
CA LYS A 101 -53.56 4.48 19.06
C LYS A 101 -53.73 5.98 19.27
N LEU A 102 -52.64 6.74 19.20
CA LEU A 102 -52.69 8.20 19.32
C LEU A 102 -53.51 8.86 18.21
N PHE A 103 -53.44 8.34 16.97
CA PHE A 103 -54.28 8.81 15.86
C PHE A 103 -55.75 8.46 16.05
N GLU A 104 -56.06 7.26 16.54
CA GLU A 104 -57.42 6.84 16.88
C GLU A 104 -58.02 7.72 17.98
N ASP A 105 -57.26 7.97 19.06
CA ASP A 105 -57.68 8.85 20.16
C ASP A 105 -57.93 10.27 19.65
N LEU A 106 -57.10 10.80 18.75
CA LEU A 106 -57.32 12.10 18.11
C LEU A 106 -58.60 12.12 17.27
N ALA A 107 -58.87 11.06 16.49
CA ALA A 107 -60.05 10.96 15.65
C ALA A 107 -61.35 10.94 16.49
N VAL A 108 -61.37 10.18 17.58
CA VAL A 108 -62.47 10.19 18.56
C VAL A 108 -62.63 11.58 19.16
N ASN A 109 -61.53 12.19 19.60
CA ASN A 109 -61.53 13.54 20.17
C ASN A 109 -62.09 14.63 19.25
N PHE A 110 -61.89 14.52 17.93
CA PHE A 110 -62.48 15.43 16.95
C PHE A 110 -63.96 15.13 16.68
N SER A 111 -64.34 13.85 16.69
CA SER A 111 -65.73 13.41 16.54
C SER A 111 -66.58 13.88 17.73
N ASP A 112 -66.05 13.78 18.94
CA ASP A 112 -66.70 14.27 20.17
C ASP A 112 -66.87 15.79 20.15
N LEU A 113 -65.87 16.52 19.63
CA LEU A 113 -65.97 17.97 19.44
C LEU A 113 -67.08 18.34 18.46
N GLN A 114 -67.24 17.61 17.35
CA GLN A 114 -68.33 17.83 16.39
C GLN A 114 -69.71 17.48 16.98
N ALA A 115 -69.78 16.51 17.88
CA ALA A 115 -71.01 16.10 18.55
C ALA A 115 -71.46 17.07 19.66
N LYS A 116 -70.61 18.02 20.09
CA LYS A 116 -70.97 18.99 21.13
C LYS A 116 -72.12 19.91 20.65
N PRO A 117 -73.19 20.09 21.46
CA PRO A 117 -74.40 20.81 21.04
C PRO A 117 -74.18 22.30 20.72
N GLY A 118 -73.10 22.93 21.19
CA GLY A 118 -72.75 24.32 20.89
C GLY A 118 -72.10 24.60 19.53
N LEU A 119 -71.81 23.56 18.73
CA LEU A 119 -71.23 23.68 17.38
C LEU A 119 -72.23 23.44 16.25
N LYS A 120 -73.47 23.05 16.58
CA LYS A 120 -74.56 22.91 15.60
C LYS A 120 -75.07 24.30 15.24
N LEU A 121 -75.10 24.61 13.95
CA LEU A 121 -75.47 25.91 13.37
C LEU A 121 -76.91 26.39 13.68
N GLU A 122 -77.70 25.59 14.41
CA GLU A 122 -79.13 25.80 14.59
C GLU A 122 -79.49 26.71 15.79
N ASN A 123 -78.55 27.09 16.67
CA ASN A 123 -78.81 27.99 17.80
C ASN A 123 -77.65 28.94 18.11
N VAL A 124 -77.45 29.96 17.27
CA VAL A 124 -76.42 31.01 17.48
C VAL A 124 -76.83 32.02 18.58
N ASN A 125 -78.11 32.07 18.94
CA ASN A 125 -78.66 33.13 19.79
C ASN A 125 -78.62 32.85 21.31
N ALA A 126 -77.97 31.77 21.76
CA ALA A 126 -77.94 31.38 23.19
C ALA A 126 -76.58 30.83 23.67
N ILE A 127 -75.47 31.29 23.10
CA ILE A 127 -74.12 30.90 23.52
C ILE A 127 -73.43 32.13 24.14
N GLU A 128 -73.05 32.06 25.41
CA GLU A 128 -72.19 33.05 26.07
C GLU A 128 -70.86 33.19 25.30
N GLU A 129 -70.39 34.42 25.08
CA GLU A 129 -69.16 34.71 24.33
C GLU A 129 -67.92 33.97 24.90
N ASP A 130 -67.88 33.77 26.21
CA ASP A 130 -66.83 33.02 26.90
C ASP A 130 -66.86 31.50 26.60
N ALA A 131 -68.05 30.91 26.48
CA ALA A 131 -68.20 29.50 26.10
C ALA A 131 -67.73 29.26 24.66
N PHE A 132 -67.98 30.22 23.76
CA PHE A 132 -67.49 30.18 22.38
C PHE A 132 -65.95 30.28 22.31
N ARG A 133 -65.34 31.22 23.05
CA ARG A 133 -63.87 31.36 23.14
C ARG A 133 -63.20 30.11 23.68
N GLN A 134 -63.85 29.41 24.63
CA GLN A 134 -63.32 28.18 25.20
C GLN A 134 -63.35 27.01 24.21
N ILE A 135 -64.42 26.87 23.42
CA ILE A 135 -64.51 25.90 22.33
C ILE A 135 -63.48 26.21 21.24
N GLU A 136 -63.33 27.48 20.86
CA GLU A 136 -62.35 27.92 19.86
C GLU A 136 -60.92 27.56 20.27
N LYS A 137 -60.57 27.80 21.54
CA LYS A 137 -59.26 27.43 22.11
C LYS A 137 -59.05 25.91 22.10
N GLU A 138 -60.06 25.14 22.52
CA GLU A 138 -60.00 23.68 22.53
C GLU A 138 -59.77 23.12 21.11
N VAL A 139 -60.50 23.63 20.12
CA VAL A 139 -60.33 23.24 18.71
C VAL A 139 -58.93 23.61 18.20
N LYS A 140 -58.45 24.83 18.48
CA LYS A 140 -57.10 25.27 18.08
C LYS A 140 -56.01 24.39 18.68
N ASP A 141 -56.12 24.02 19.96
CA ASP A 141 -55.15 23.17 20.64
C ASP A 141 -55.15 21.72 20.08
N LYS A 142 -56.32 21.16 19.78
CA LYS A 142 -56.41 19.83 19.16
C LYS A 142 -55.88 19.82 17.72
N VAL A 143 -56.20 20.85 16.93
CA VAL A 143 -55.64 21.01 15.56
C VAL A 143 -54.13 21.17 15.58
N LYS A 144 -53.58 21.94 16.52
CA LYS A 144 -52.13 22.09 16.71
C LYS A 144 -51.46 20.76 17.05
N THR A 145 -52.06 19.99 17.96
CA THR A 145 -51.58 18.67 18.36
C THR A 145 -51.59 17.70 17.18
N ALA A 146 -52.70 17.64 16.42
CA ALA A 146 -52.80 16.80 15.22
C ALA A 146 -51.74 17.15 14.16
N ARG A 147 -51.53 18.44 13.90
CA ARG A 147 -50.48 18.90 12.95
C ARG A 147 -49.09 18.48 13.39
N MET A 148 -48.77 18.61 14.69
CA MET A 148 -47.47 18.21 15.23
C MET A 148 -47.23 16.71 15.04
N MET A 149 -48.22 15.87 15.37
CA MET A 149 -48.12 14.42 15.22
C MET A 149 -48.01 13.98 13.76
N ILE A 150 -48.74 14.63 12.84
CA ILE A 150 -48.62 14.38 11.39
C ILE A 150 -47.20 14.71 10.89
N VAL A 151 -46.60 15.79 11.38
CA VAL A 151 -45.24 16.18 11.00
C VAL A 151 -44.20 15.20 11.55
N GLU A 152 -44.29 14.82 12.83
CA GLU A 152 -43.37 13.85 13.45
C GLU A 152 -43.44 12.47 12.79
N SER A 153 -44.64 12.06 12.36
CA SER A 153 -44.86 10.78 11.71
C SER A 153 -44.66 10.80 10.19
N LYS A 154 -44.44 11.97 9.59
CA LYS A 154 -44.32 12.15 8.14
C LYS A 154 -43.25 11.23 7.55
N GLU A 155 -42.12 11.08 8.23
CA GLU A 155 -41.04 10.19 7.83
C GLU A 155 -41.43 8.71 7.75
N SER A 156 -42.43 8.28 8.51
CA SER A 156 -42.90 6.89 8.50
C SER A 156 -43.72 6.55 7.25
N TYR A 157 -44.32 7.55 6.60
CA TYR A 157 -45.25 7.36 5.46
C TYR A 157 -44.77 8.01 4.15
N ASP A 158 -43.93 9.04 4.22
CA ASP A 158 -43.42 9.76 3.05
C ASP A 158 -42.24 9.01 2.43
N THR A 159 -42.53 8.24 1.38
CA THR A 159 -41.53 7.47 0.65
C THR A 159 -40.51 8.37 -0.05
N GLN A 160 -40.90 9.57 -0.51
CA GLN A 160 -39.97 10.52 -1.12
C GLN A 160 -38.97 11.06 -0.10
N LEU A 161 -39.44 11.38 1.11
CA LEU A 161 -38.57 11.79 2.20
C LEU A 161 -37.61 10.67 2.63
N LYS A 162 -38.07 9.41 2.68
CA LYS A 162 -37.21 8.24 2.92
C LYS A 162 -36.14 8.07 1.84
N ILE A 163 -36.52 8.19 0.56
CA ILE A 163 -35.61 8.11 -0.58
C ILE A 163 -34.57 9.24 -0.51
N GLN A 164 -35.00 10.47 -0.22
CA GLN A 164 -34.10 11.61 -0.08
C GLN A 164 -33.10 11.42 1.06
N LYS A 165 -33.55 10.99 2.24
CA LYS A 165 -32.65 10.67 3.36
C LYS A 165 -31.65 9.56 3.04
N LEU A 166 -32.10 8.52 2.35
CA LEU A 166 -31.20 7.44 1.91
C LEU A 166 -30.15 7.98 0.94
N LYS A 167 -30.56 8.80 -0.04
CA LYS A 167 -29.67 9.46 -1.00
C LYS A 167 -28.64 10.34 -0.28
N ASP A 168 -29.07 11.18 0.65
CA ASP A 168 -28.20 12.04 1.45
C ASP A 168 -27.20 11.21 2.28
N THR A 169 -27.66 10.09 2.84
CA THR A 169 -26.80 9.14 3.57
C THR A 169 -25.76 8.51 2.65
N ILE A 170 -26.15 8.08 1.44
CA ILE A 170 -25.22 7.52 0.44
C ILE A 170 -24.16 8.56 0.07
N PHE A 171 -24.54 9.82 -0.19
CA PHE A 171 -23.58 10.88 -0.49
C PHE A 171 -22.63 11.15 0.68
N ALA A 172 -23.15 11.25 1.91
CA ALA A 172 -22.34 11.48 3.10
C ALA A 172 -21.35 10.34 3.35
N VAL A 173 -21.79 9.08 3.21
CA VAL A 173 -20.92 7.90 3.35
C VAL A 173 -19.87 7.86 2.22
N GLN A 174 -20.24 8.22 0.99
CA GLN A 174 -19.32 8.26 -0.15
C GLN A 174 -18.24 9.35 0.03
N GLU A 175 -18.60 10.50 0.59
CA GLU A 175 -17.66 11.56 0.93
C GLU A 175 -16.68 11.10 2.02
N GLN A 176 -17.19 10.46 3.09
CA GLN A 176 -16.35 9.88 4.14
C GLN A 176 -15.41 8.79 3.60
N LEU A 177 -15.90 7.92 2.71
CA LEU A 177 -15.08 6.90 2.05
C LEU A 177 -13.98 7.54 1.21
N THR A 178 -14.30 8.60 0.47
CA THR A 178 -13.31 9.33 -0.36
C THR A 178 -12.24 9.97 0.53
N LYS A 179 -12.63 10.61 1.64
CA LYS A 179 -11.70 11.17 2.63
C LYS A 179 -10.82 10.10 3.27
N ALA A 180 -11.41 8.97 3.66
CA ALA A 180 -10.68 7.84 4.23
C ALA A 180 -9.69 7.24 3.22
N LYS A 181 -10.07 7.09 1.95
CA LYS A 181 -9.18 6.62 0.87
C LYS A 181 -7.98 7.56 0.68
N LYS A 182 -8.21 8.88 0.61
CA LYS A 182 -7.14 9.87 0.49
C LYS A 182 -6.18 9.82 1.68
N ASN A 183 -6.72 9.80 2.91
CA ASN A 183 -5.90 9.69 4.12
C ASN A 183 -5.10 8.37 4.15
N GLY A 184 -5.73 7.26 3.77
CA GLY A 184 -5.08 5.95 3.67
C GLY A 184 -3.94 5.94 2.64
N ALA A 185 -4.13 6.57 1.48
CA ALA A 185 -3.09 6.68 0.46
C ALA A 185 -1.89 7.51 0.94
N VAL A 186 -2.13 8.63 1.63
CA VAL A 186 -1.07 9.46 2.21
C VAL A 186 -0.33 8.69 3.31
N ALA A 187 -1.04 8.05 4.24
CA ALA A 187 -0.43 7.26 5.31
C ALA A 187 0.40 6.11 4.76
N SER A 188 -0.13 5.36 3.79
CA SER A 188 0.59 4.28 3.11
C SER A 188 1.87 4.78 2.45
N LEU A 189 1.85 5.96 1.84
CA LEU A 189 3.05 6.54 1.22
C LEU A 189 4.10 6.98 2.26
N ILE A 190 3.66 7.55 3.38
CA ILE A 190 4.56 7.90 4.49
C ILE A 190 5.22 6.64 5.04
N SER A 191 4.46 5.57 5.26
CA SER A 191 4.99 4.28 5.70
C SER A 191 5.95 3.66 4.69
N ALA A 192 5.67 3.78 3.38
CA ALA A 192 6.53 3.27 2.31
C ALA A 192 7.88 4.00 2.19
N LYS A 193 7.93 5.27 2.61
CA LYS A 193 9.11 6.14 2.48
C LYS A 193 9.93 6.26 3.77
N SER A 194 9.29 6.06 4.92
CA SER A 194 9.95 6.11 6.22
C SER A 194 10.87 4.91 6.41
N VAL A 195 12.00 5.12 7.07
CA VAL A 195 12.86 4.02 7.54
C VAL A 195 12.23 3.44 8.82
N PRO A 196 11.86 2.15 8.86
CA PRO A 196 11.37 1.51 10.07
C PRO A 196 12.35 1.65 11.24
N LYS A 197 11.82 1.83 12.45
CA LYS A 197 12.63 1.91 13.68
C LYS A 197 13.54 0.71 13.87
N SER A 198 13.07 -0.49 13.51
CA SER A 198 13.82 -1.74 13.58
C SER A 198 15.04 -1.74 12.65
N LEU A 199 14.87 -1.31 11.39
CA LEU A 199 15.99 -1.18 10.43
C LEU A 199 17.00 -0.12 10.86
N ASN A 200 16.53 1.04 11.33
CA ASN A 200 17.41 2.08 11.84
C ASN A 200 18.19 1.63 13.09
N CYS A 201 17.52 0.95 14.02
CA CYS A 201 18.15 0.34 15.20
C CYS A 201 19.27 -0.62 14.80
N LEU A 202 19.01 -1.50 13.82
CA LEU A 202 19.98 -2.48 13.37
C LEU A 202 21.23 -1.81 12.77
N ALA A 203 21.04 -0.86 11.85
CA ALA A 203 22.15 -0.14 11.22
C ALA A 203 23.01 0.56 12.28
N MET A 204 22.38 1.25 13.23
CA MET A 204 23.08 1.92 14.33
C MET A 204 23.84 0.95 15.24
N ARG A 205 23.27 -0.21 15.56
CA ARG A 205 23.95 -1.23 16.37
C ARG A 205 25.17 -1.83 15.65
N LEU A 206 25.05 -2.12 14.35
CA LEU A 206 26.17 -2.60 13.54
C LEU A 206 27.30 -1.56 13.45
N VAL A 207 26.97 -0.28 13.30
CA VAL A 207 27.96 0.80 13.33
C VAL A 207 28.61 0.90 14.71
N GLY A 208 27.82 0.84 15.78
CA GLY A 208 28.33 0.81 17.16
C GLY A 208 29.28 -0.35 17.42
N GLU A 209 28.96 -1.54 16.90
CA GLU A 209 29.80 -2.73 16.98
C GLU A 209 31.15 -2.56 16.26
N ARG A 210 31.18 -1.87 15.11
CA ARG A 210 32.43 -1.50 14.42
C ARG A 210 33.29 -0.58 15.28
N ILE A 211 32.67 0.44 15.88
CA ILE A 211 33.35 1.47 16.66
C ILE A 211 33.95 0.87 17.94
N SER A 212 33.21 -0.01 18.61
CA SER A 212 33.66 -0.70 19.83
C SER A 212 34.76 -1.73 19.57
N ASN A 213 34.80 -2.33 18.37
CA ASN A 213 35.72 -3.42 18.03
C ASN A 213 36.47 -3.18 16.69
N PRO A 214 37.25 -2.09 16.54
CA PRO A 214 37.80 -1.68 15.25
C PRO A 214 38.74 -2.73 14.63
N GLU A 215 39.58 -3.39 15.43
CA GLU A 215 40.51 -4.42 14.94
C GLU A 215 39.78 -5.65 14.39
N LYS A 216 38.66 -6.04 15.02
CA LYS A 216 37.82 -7.16 14.56
C LYS A 216 37.23 -6.90 13.18
N TYR A 217 36.94 -5.64 12.83
CA TYR A 217 36.30 -5.25 11.58
C TYR A 217 37.22 -4.49 10.61
N LYS A 218 38.54 -4.64 10.79
CA LYS A 218 39.52 -4.17 9.80
C LYS A 218 39.25 -4.81 8.43
N ASP A 219 39.36 -4.00 7.39
CA ASP A 219 39.16 -4.46 6.02
C ASP A 219 40.29 -5.42 5.64
N ALA A 220 39.91 -6.57 5.06
CA ALA A 220 40.88 -7.53 4.54
C ALA A 220 41.52 -6.99 3.25
N PRO A 221 42.72 -7.47 2.87
CA PRO A 221 43.33 -7.14 1.59
C PRO A 221 42.38 -7.46 0.43
N PHE A 222 42.25 -6.53 -0.52
CA PHE A 222 41.38 -6.68 -1.68
C PHE A 222 41.99 -7.69 -2.67
N ASP A 223 41.42 -8.89 -2.75
CA ASP A 223 41.80 -9.89 -3.76
C ASP A 223 41.10 -9.60 -5.09
N SER A 224 41.63 -8.62 -5.82
CA SER A 224 41.09 -8.20 -7.13
C SER A 224 41.07 -9.32 -8.17
N ALA A 225 41.96 -10.31 -8.06
CA ALA A 225 42.09 -11.37 -9.06
C ALA A 225 40.85 -12.27 -9.09
N VAL A 226 40.29 -12.58 -7.91
CA VAL A 226 39.08 -13.40 -7.78
C VAL A 226 37.81 -12.57 -7.97
N LEU A 227 37.77 -11.34 -7.45
CA LEU A 227 36.58 -10.48 -7.53
C LEU A 227 36.27 -9.99 -8.95
N GLU A 228 37.24 -10.05 -9.86
CA GLU A 228 37.11 -9.61 -11.25
C GLU A 228 37.26 -10.75 -12.27
N ASP A 229 37.29 -12.02 -11.82
CA ASP A 229 37.40 -13.19 -12.70
C ASP A 229 36.13 -13.41 -13.53
N PRO A 230 36.15 -13.16 -14.86
CA PRO A 230 34.96 -13.24 -15.69
C PRO A 230 34.40 -14.66 -15.86
N SER A 231 35.09 -15.70 -15.35
CA SER A 231 34.59 -17.08 -15.33
C SER A 231 33.60 -17.37 -14.20
N LEU A 232 33.48 -16.44 -13.23
CA LEU A 232 32.56 -16.55 -12.09
C LEU A 232 31.20 -15.88 -12.36
N TYR A 233 30.22 -16.16 -11.51
CA TYR A 233 28.88 -15.58 -11.58
C TYR A 233 28.82 -14.28 -10.75
N HIS A 234 28.83 -13.15 -11.43
CA HIS A 234 28.83 -11.83 -10.79
C HIS A 234 27.44 -11.23 -10.66
N TYR A 235 27.15 -10.69 -9.48
CA TYR A 235 25.89 -10.04 -9.14
C TYR A 235 26.15 -8.58 -8.78
N ALA A 236 25.31 -7.66 -9.26
CA ALA A 236 25.30 -6.27 -8.81
C ALA A 236 24.06 -6.03 -7.94
N VAL A 237 24.26 -5.56 -6.71
CA VAL A 237 23.19 -5.24 -5.75
C VAL A 237 23.43 -3.86 -5.16
N PHE A 238 22.50 -2.93 -5.37
CA PHE A 238 22.65 -1.54 -4.90
C PHE A 238 21.58 -1.20 -3.87
N SER A 239 21.99 -0.90 -2.63
CA SER A 239 21.04 -0.68 -1.55
C SER A 239 21.68 -0.01 -0.34
N ASP A 240 20.85 0.70 0.42
CA ASP A 240 21.13 1.25 1.74
C ASP A 240 20.55 0.36 2.87
N ASN A 241 19.94 -0.78 2.54
CA ASN A 241 19.24 -1.64 3.49
C ASN A 241 19.97 -2.96 3.71
N VAL A 242 20.63 -3.08 4.86
CA VAL A 242 21.44 -4.25 5.24
C VAL A 242 20.64 -5.57 5.20
N ILE A 243 19.39 -5.57 5.70
CA ILE A 243 18.59 -6.81 5.71
C ILE A 243 18.11 -7.17 4.31
N ALA A 244 17.72 -6.18 3.51
CA ALA A 244 17.30 -6.43 2.14
C ALA A 244 18.42 -7.07 1.32
N VAL A 245 19.63 -6.52 1.39
CA VAL A 245 20.82 -7.10 0.75
C VAL A 245 21.14 -8.49 1.28
N SER A 246 21.08 -8.70 2.60
CA SER A 246 21.36 -10.01 3.19
C SER A 246 20.38 -11.08 2.73
N VAL A 247 19.10 -10.74 2.58
CA VAL A 247 18.08 -11.63 2.02
C VAL A 247 18.37 -11.97 0.56
N VAL A 248 18.70 -10.98 -0.28
CA VAL A 248 19.05 -11.22 -1.69
C VAL A 248 20.24 -12.19 -1.77
N VAL A 249 21.35 -11.87 -1.11
CA VAL A 249 22.57 -12.67 -1.13
C VAL A 249 22.31 -14.08 -0.60
N ARG A 250 21.67 -14.21 0.57
CA ARG A 250 21.37 -15.52 1.17
C ARG A 250 20.43 -16.34 0.29
N SER A 251 19.42 -15.71 -0.31
CA SER A 251 18.49 -16.41 -1.20
C SER A 251 19.18 -16.95 -2.46
N VAL A 252 20.18 -16.25 -3.00
CA VAL A 252 21.00 -16.78 -4.11
C VAL A 252 21.86 -17.94 -3.62
N VAL A 253 22.62 -17.76 -2.53
CA VAL A 253 23.58 -18.77 -2.03
C VAL A 253 22.91 -20.08 -1.61
N VAL A 254 21.76 -20.00 -0.94
CA VAL A 254 21.03 -21.19 -0.45
C VAL A 254 20.47 -22.00 -1.62
N ASN A 255 20.03 -21.34 -2.69
CA ASN A 255 19.43 -22.00 -3.85
C ASN A 255 20.43 -22.30 -4.98
N ALA A 256 21.71 -21.93 -4.83
CA ALA A 256 22.75 -22.16 -5.83
C ALA A 256 23.28 -23.61 -5.78
N GLU A 257 23.52 -24.17 -6.97
CA GLU A 257 24.14 -25.49 -7.11
C GLU A 257 25.63 -25.44 -6.73
N GLU A 258 26.35 -24.40 -7.17
CA GLU A 258 27.79 -24.20 -6.94
C GLU A 258 28.10 -22.87 -6.23
N PRO A 259 27.72 -22.68 -4.95
CA PRO A 259 27.79 -21.36 -4.29
C PRO A 259 29.16 -20.69 -4.29
N TRP A 260 30.25 -21.47 -4.34
CA TRP A 260 31.62 -20.95 -4.36
C TRP A 260 31.99 -20.19 -5.65
N LYS A 261 31.17 -20.29 -6.70
CA LYS A 261 31.35 -19.54 -7.95
C LYS A 261 30.64 -18.18 -7.96
N HIS A 262 29.95 -17.81 -6.89
CA HIS A 262 29.12 -16.60 -6.84
C HIS A 262 29.86 -15.43 -6.18
N VAL A 263 29.91 -14.29 -6.87
CA VAL A 263 30.55 -13.06 -6.43
C VAL A 263 29.51 -11.93 -6.43
N PHE A 264 29.22 -11.39 -5.25
CA PHE A 264 28.28 -10.29 -5.07
C PHE A 264 29.02 -8.96 -4.94
N HIS A 265 28.72 -8.02 -5.82
CA HIS A 265 29.18 -6.66 -5.74
C HIS A 265 28.06 -5.79 -5.15
N VAL A 266 28.18 -5.52 -3.85
CA VAL A 266 27.23 -4.69 -3.11
C VAL A 266 27.74 -3.26 -3.10
N VAL A 267 26.90 -2.32 -3.56
CA VAL A 267 27.19 -0.89 -3.46
C VAL A 267 26.16 -0.20 -2.60
N THR A 268 26.66 0.56 -1.63
CA THR A 268 25.85 1.27 -0.62
C THR A 268 26.30 2.73 -0.52
N ASP A 269 25.50 3.57 0.15
CA ASP A 269 25.96 4.89 0.57
C ASP A 269 27.02 4.82 1.68
N ARG A 270 27.70 5.94 1.92
CA ARG A 270 28.72 6.06 2.97
C ARG A 270 28.19 5.78 4.38
N MET A 271 26.94 6.13 4.65
CA MET A 271 26.33 6.02 5.98
C MET A 271 26.11 4.54 6.37
N ASN A 272 25.78 3.70 5.40
CA ASN A 272 25.47 2.28 5.59
C ASN A 272 26.68 1.36 5.32
N LEU A 273 27.79 1.87 4.74
CA LEU A 273 28.99 1.09 4.44
C LEU A 273 29.52 0.30 5.64
N ALA A 274 29.67 0.97 6.79
CA ALA A 274 30.17 0.34 8.01
C ALA A 274 29.24 -0.77 8.49
N ALA A 275 27.92 -0.52 8.50
CA ALA A 275 26.93 -1.51 8.92
C ALA A 275 26.93 -2.73 8.00
N MET A 276 26.97 -2.53 6.68
CA MET A 276 26.98 -3.59 5.68
C MET A 276 28.24 -4.46 5.82
N LYS A 277 29.43 -3.85 5.97
CA LYS A 277 30.69 -4.58 6.19
C LYS A 277 30.68 -5.39 7.48
N VAL A 278 30.17 -4.83 8.59
CA VAL A 278 30.04 -5.56 9.86
C VAL A 278 29.10 -6.74 9.70
N TRP A 279 27.93 -6.55 9.08
CA TRP A 279 26.96 -7.62 8.86
C TRP A 279 27.59 -8.83 8.17
N PHE A 280 28.21 -8.63 7.00
CA PHE A 280 28.79 -9.73 6.22
C PHE A 280 30.07 -10.31 6.86
N LYS A 281 30.70 -9.62 7.81
CA LYS A 281 31.80 -10.18 8.62
C LYS A 281 31.28 -11.02 9.80
N MET A 282 30.18 -10.60 10.43
CA MET A 282 29.52 -11.35 11.51
C MET A 282 28.75 -12.57 10.99
N ARG A 283 28.23 -12.48 9.76
CA ARG A 283 27.50 -13.51 9.03
C ARG A 283 28.21 -13.81 7.71
N PRO A 284 29.38 -14.47 7.77
CA PRO A 284 30.08 -14.87 6.56
C PRO A 284 29.19 -15.79 5.72
N LEU A 285 29.35 -15.71 4.40
CA LEU A 285 28.58 -16.57 3.51
C LEU A 285 29.09 -18.01 3.60
N ASP A 286 28.20 -18.90 3.99
CA ASP A 286 28.46 -20.33 3.96
C ASP A 286 28.74 -20.79 2.52
N ARG A 287 29.46 -21.92 2.38
CA ARG A 287 29.67 -22.60 1.09
C ARG A 287 30.53 -21.83 0.06
N GLY A 288 31.26 -20.82 0.51
CA GLY A 288 32.37 -20.24 -0.25
C GLY A 288 32.00 -19.17 -1.27
N ALA A 289 30.80 -18.57 -1.21
CA ALA A 289 30.49 -17.37 -1.99
C ALA A 289 31.33 -16.15 -1.52
N ARG A 290 31.40 -15.10 -2.35
CA ARG A 290 32.18 -13.89 -2.06
C ARG A 290 31.33 -12.63 -2.14
N VAL A 291 31.57 -11.66 -1.26
CA VAL A 291 30.89 -10.36 -1.27
C VAL A 291 31.94 -9.27 -1.23
N ASP A 292 31.90 -8.38 -2.22
CA ASP A 292 32.60 -7.11 -2.23
C ASP A 292 31.61 -6.00 -1.85
N ILE A 293 32.00 -5.11 -0.93
CA ILE A 293 31.14 -4.05 -0.41
C ILE A 293 31.86 -2.72 -0.57
N LYS A 294 31.34 -1.89 -1.47
CA LYS A 294 31.88 -0.57 -1.79
C LYS A 294 30.88 0.52 -1.52
N SER A 295 31.39 1.70 -1.22
CA SER A 295 30.58 2.92 -1.20
C SER A 295 30.48 3.54 -2.60
N VAL A 296 29.42 4.30 -2.84
CA VAL A 296 29.28 5.11 -4.08
C VAL A 296 30.49 6.02 -4.31
N GLU A 297 31.06 6.58 -3.23
CA GLU A 297 32.17 7.54 -3.26
C GLU A 297 33.50 6.93 -3.76
N GLU A 298 33.64 5.60 -3.72
CA GLU A 298 34.84 4.92 -4.23
C GLU A 298 34.91 4.93 -5.77
N PHE A 299 33.78 5.13 -6.45
CA PHE A 299 33.71 5.22 -7.90
C PHE A 299 34.01 6.64 -8.38
N LYS A 300 35.31 7.00 -8.47
CA LYS A 300 35.77 8.36 -8.81
C LYS A 300 35.23 8.93 -10.13
N PHE A 301 34.87 8.07 -11.09
CA PHE A 301 34.26 8.48 -12.35
C PHE A 301 32.86 9.10 -12.14
N LEU A 302 32.17 8.75 -11.05
CA LEU A 302 30.81 9.17 -10.76
C LEU A 302 30.81 10.53 -10.06
N ASN A 303 30.98 11.58 -10.85
CA ASN A 303 30.93 12.99 -10.41
C ASN A 303 29.98 13.79 -11.31
N SER A 304 29.66 15.04 -10.94
CA SER A 304 28.71 15.88 -11.69
C SER A 304 29.21 16.30 -13.09
N SER A 305 30.51 16.23 -13.36
CA SER A 305 31.05 16.45 -14.70
C SER A 305 30.73 15.29 -15.65
N TYR A 306 30.73 14.06 -15.15
CA TYR A 306 30.45 12.87 -15.97
C TYR A 306 28.98 12.42 -15.93
N ALA A 307 28.34 12.45 -14.76
CA ALA A 307 27.01 11.89 -14.56
C ALA A 307 25.92 12.99 -14.56
N PRO A 308 25.05 13.06 -15.59
CA PRO A 308 24.01 14.09 -15.67
C PRO A 308 23.07 14.12 -14.47
N VAL A 309 22.78 12.96 -13.89
CA VAL A 309 21.90 12.88 -12.71
C VAL A 309 22.50 13.55 -11.49
N LEU A 310 23.81 13.38 -11.25
CA LEU A 310 24.46 14.06 -10.14
C LEU A 310 24.41 15.58 -10.35
N ARG A 311 24.70 16.04 -11.57
CA ARG A 311 24.58 17.46 -11.93
C ARG A 311 23.17 18.00 -11.71
N GLN A 312 22.14 17.23 -12.06
CA GLN A 312 20.74 17.61 -11.84
C GLN A 312 20.38 17.62 -10.35
N LEU A 313 20.87 16.66 -9.56
CA LEU A 313 20.67 16.60 -8.10
C LEU A 313 21.30 17.78 -7.35
N GLU A 314 22.45 18.25 -7.83
CA GLU A 314 23.14 19.43 -7.31
C GLU A 314 22.42 20.74 -7.68
N SER A 315 21.51 20.73 -8.66
CA SER A 315 20.79 21.93 -9.09
C SER A 315 19.74 22.39 -8.06
N ALA A 316 19.78 23.67 -7.71
CA ALA A 316 18.84 24.30 -6.78
C ALA A 316 17.37 24.20 -7.23
N LYS A 317 17.12 24.19 -8.56
CA LYS A 317 15.79 24.03 -9.15
C LYS A 317 15.19 22.65 -8.83
N LEU A 318 16.02 21.61 -8.81
CA LEU A 318 15.57 20.26 -8.47
C LEU A 318 15.32 20.10 -6.99
N GLN A 319 16.21 20.64 -6.15
CA GLN A 319 15.99 20.66 -4.70
C GLN A 319 14.68 21.39 -4.36
N LYS A 320 14.41 22.53 -5.01
CA LYS A 320 13.15 23.27 -4.90
C LYS A 320 11.92 22.41 -5.26
N PHE A 321 11.95 21.73 -6.41
CA PHE A 321 10.84 20.90 -6.89
C PHE A 321 10.49 19.73 -5.95
N TYR A 322 11.49 19.07 -5.36
CA TYR A 322 11.26 17.94 -4.45
C TYR A 322 11.00 18.34 -3.00
N PHE A 323 11.65 19.40 -2.51
CA PHE A 323 11.64 19.77 -1.10
C PHE A 323 10.70 20.94 -0.77
N GLU A 324 10.22 21.74 -1.73
CA GLU A 324 9.22 22.78 -1.42
C GLU A 324 7.79 22.22 -1.25
N ASN A 325 7.19 22.66 -0.14
CA ASN A 325 5.82 22.45 0.35
C ASN A 325 5.43 20.98 0.61
N GLN A 326 5.88 20.49 1.76
CA GLN A 326 5.44 19.22 2.38
C GLN A 326 4.04 19.30 3.02
N ALA A 327 3.56 20.49 3.40
CA ALA A 327 2.31 20.63 4.18
C ALA A 327 1.09 21.09 3.35
N GLU A 328 1.25 22.03 2.40
CA GLU A 328 0.09 22.70 1.77
C GLU A 328 -0.48 22.00 0.53
N ASN A 329 0.34 21.24 -0.21
CA ASN A 329 -0.07 20.63 -1.50
C ASN A 329 -0.45 19.14 -1.40
N ALA A 330 -0.29 18.51 -0.23
CA ALA A 330 -0.65 17.10 -0.01
C ALA A 330 -2.17 16.82 -0.06
N THR A 331 -2.99 17.87 -0.14
CA THR A 331 -4.46 17.77 -0.18
C THR A 331 -5.05 18.01 -1.57
N ARG A 332 -4.25 18.51 -2.54
CA ARG A 332 -4.77 19.01 -3.82
C ARG A 332 -4.63 18.06 -5.02
N ASP A 333 -3.68 17.11 -5.00
CA ASP A 333 -3.51 16.15 -6.11
C ASP A 333 -2.94 14.80 -5.67
N GLU A 334 -3.73 13.73 -5.82
CA GLU A 334 -3.31 12.32 -5.62
C GLU A 334 -2.14 11.93 -6.54
N HIS A 335 -2.11 12.50 -7.76
CA HIS A 335 -1.05 12.26 -8.73
C HIS A 335 0.30 12.82 -8.25
N ASN A 336 0.32 14.03 -7.69
CA ASN A 336 1.55 14.73 -7.26
C ASN A 336 2.24 14.13 -6.03
N ILE A 337 1.52 13.35 -5.21
CA ILE A 337 2.06 12.77 -3.98
C ILE A 337 2.91 11.52 -4.28
N LYS A 338 2.52 10.71 -5.28
CA LYS A 338 3.37 9.66 -5.88
C LYS A 338 4.68 10.25 -6.44
N PHE A 339 4.67 11.52 -6.84
CA PHE A 339 5.75 12.18 -7.57
C PHE A 339 6.87 12.80 -6.70
N LYS A 340 6.84 12.61 -5.37
CA LYS A 340 7.88 13.13 -4.46
C LYS A 340 8.59 12.02 -3.66
N ASN A 341 9.14 11.00 -4.34
CA ASN A 341 9.90 9.93 -3.67
C ASN A 341 11.42 10.22 -3.74
N PRO A 342 12.10 10.46 -2.60
CA PRO A 342 13.55 10.63 -2.55
C PRO A 342 14.33 9.42 -3.08
N LYS A 343 13.76 8.20 -3.08
CA LYS A 343 14.41 7.04 -3.71
C LYS A 343 14.61 7.22 -5.21
N TYR A 344 13.78 8.01 -5.91
CA TYR A 344 14.01 8.33 -7.32
C TYR A 344 15.17 9.32 -7.55
N LEU A 345 15.69 9.91 -6.46
CA LEU A 345 16.89 10.72 -6.43
C LEU A 345 18.08 9.98 -5.82
N SER A 346 17.86 8.75 -5.34
CA SER A 346 18.94 7.95 -4.80
C SER A 346 19.91 7.61 -5.92
N VAL A 347 21.14 8.11 -5.78
CA VAL A 347 22.26 7.83 -6.69
C VAL A 347 22.44 6.33 -6.87
N LEU A 348 22.18 5.53 -5.83
CA LEU A 348 22.22 4.06 -5.86
C LEU A 348 21.34 3.47 -6.96
N ASN A 349 20.15 4.04 -7.20
CA ASN A 349 19.27 3.56 -8.26
C ASN A 349 19.81 3.87 -9.66
N HIS A 350 20.62 4.91 -9.80
CA HIS A 350 21.21 5.28 -11.09
C HIS A 350 22.54 4.56 -11.39
N LEU A 351 23.16 3.92 -10.40
CA LEU A 351 24.37 3.10 -10.60
C LEU A 351 24.16 1.97 -11.61
N ARG A 352 22.92 1.48 -11.75
CA ARG A 352 22.58 0.43 -12.72
C ARG A 352 22.92 0.79 -14.16
N PHE A 353 23.09 2.08 -14.48
CA PHE A 353 23.47 2.55 -15.81
C PHE A 353 24.99 2.66 -16.02
N TYR A 354 25.80 2.31 -15.01
CA TYR A 354 27.27 2.42 -15.04
C TYR A 354 27.97 1.08 -14.79
N LEU A 355 27.25 -0.04 -14.97
CA LEU A 355 27.81 -1.37 -14.73
C LEU A 355 29.12 -1.64 -15.52
N PRO A 356 29.25 -1.25 -16.80
CA PRO A 356 30.51 -1.45 -17.52
C PRO A 356 31.68 -0.62 -16.98
N GLU A 357 31.42 0.59 -16.48
CA GLU A 357 32.42 1.49 -15.87
C GLU A 357 32.85 1.00 -14.49
N MET A 358 31.90 0.43 -13.73
CA MET A 358 32.17 -0.15 -12.41
C MET A 358 32.94 -1.47 -12.51
N TYR A 359 32.67 -2.27 -13.54
CA TYR A 359 33.24 -3.60 -13.71
C TYR A 359 33.81 -3.81 -15.12
N PRO A 360 34.91 -3.12 -15.48
CA PRO A 360 35.45 -3.10 -16.85
C PRO A 360 35.99 -4.44 -17.35
N LYS A 361 36.39 -5.35 -16.44
CA LYS A 361 36.93 -6.67 -16.79
C LYS A 361 35.86 -7.76 -16.96
N LEU A 362 34.62 -7.48 -16.56
CA LEU A 362 33.54 -8.46 -16.63
C LEU A 362 32.84 -8.43 -18.00
N ASN A 363 32.38 -9.62 -18.42
CA ASN A 363 31.66 -9.84 -19.67
C ASN A 363 30.14 -9.83 -19.50
N LYS A 364 29.64 -10.48 -18.44
CA LYS A 364 28.22 -10.51 -18.07
C LYS A 364 28.06 -10.28 -16.58
N ILE A 365 26.95 -9.68 -16.19
CA ILE A 365 26.60 -9.45 -14.78
C ILE A 365 25.08 -9.53 -14.60
N LEU A 366 24.64 -10.15 -13.50
CA LEU A 366 23.22 -10.17 -13.13
C LEU A 366 22.95 -9.03 -12.16
N PHE A 367 22.08 -8.10 -12.54
CA PHE A 367 21.59 -7.06 -11.66
C PHE A 367 20.40 -7.58 -10.86
N LEU A 368 20.42 -7.38 -9.53
CA LEU A 368 19.33 -7.70 -8.62
C LEU A 368 18.98 -6.46 -7.78
N ASP A 369 17.70 -6.06 -7.77
CA ASP A 369 17.23 -5.05 -6.79
C ASP A 369 17.20 -5.67 -5.37
N ASP A 370 17.19 -4.84 -4.34
CA ASP A 370 17.24 -5.27 -2.93
C ASP A 370 15.93 -5.90 -2.42
N ASP A 371 14.86 -5.75 -3.18
CA ASP A 371 13.51 -6.23 -2.90
C ASP A 371 13.16 -7.51 -3.68
N VAL A 372 14.17 -8.30 -4.07
CA VAL A 372 13.98 -9.61 -4.70
C VAL A 372 14.30 -10.77 -3.76
N VAL A 373 13.75 -11.93 -4.10
CA VAL A 373 14.10 -13.21 -3.50
C VAL A 373 14.35 -14.20 -4.62
N VAL A 374 15.52 -14.83 -4.59
CA VAL A 374 15.88 -15.92 -5.50
C VAL A 374 15.44 -17.25 -4.89
N GLN A 375 14.66 -18.03 -5.64
CA GLN A 375 14.04 -19.29 -5.20
C GLN A 375 14.64 -20.53 -5.89
N LYS A 376 15.43 -20.34 -6.95
CA LYS A 376 16.04 -21.41 -7.76
C LYS A 376 17.43 -20.99 -8.21
N ASP A 377 18.24 -21.94 -8.65
CA ASP A 377 19.52 -21.64 -9.26
C ASP A 377 19.34 -20.74 -10.50
N VAL A 378 20.07 -19.63 -10.54
CA VAL A 378 19.97 -18.61 -11.60
C VAL A 378 21.16 -18.64 -12.57
N THR A 379 22.08 -19.59 -12.44
CA THR A 379 23.29 -19.66 -13.30
C THR A 379 22.92 -19.91 -14.77
N GLY A 380 21.74 -20.51 -15.01
CA GLY A 380 21.16 -20.67 -16.35
C GLY A 380 21.03 -19.36 -17.12
N LEU A 381 20.88 -18.19 -16.46
CA LEU A 381 20.81 -16.89 -17.12
C LEU A 381 22.09 -16.54 -17.90
N TRP A 382 23.26 -16.97 -17.44
CA TRP A 382 24.53 -16.73 -18.15
C TRP A 382 24.62 -17.50 -19.46
N LYS A 383 23.95 -18.65 -19.53
CA LYS A 383 23.91 -19.55 -20.69
C LYS A 383 22.92 -19.09 -21.77
N ILE A 384 22.03 -18.14 -21.45
CA ILE A 384 21.08 -17.60 -22.41
C ILE A 384 21.83 -16.82 -23.50
N ASN A 385 21.53 -17.16 -24.76
CA ASN A 385 21.92 -16.36 -25.90
C ASN A 385 21.02 -15.10 -25.97
N LEU A 386 21.65 -13.93 -25.84
CA LEU A 386 20.95 -12.64 -25.91
C LEU A 386 20.78 -12.15 -27.36
N ASP A 387 21.17 -12.91 -28.38
CA ASP A 387 21.07 -12.53 -29.79
C ASP A 387 21.77 -11.21 -30.11
N GLY A 388 22.95 -11.00 -29.50
CA GLY A 388 23.72 -9.76 -29.61
C GLY A 388 23.12 -8.55 -28.88
N LYS A 389 21.98 -8.71 -28.19
CA LYS A 389 21.33 -7.68 -27.39
C LYS A 389 22.10 -7.42 -26.08
N VAL A 390 21.90 -6.24 -25.51
CA VAL A 390 22.64 -5.75 -24.34
C VAL A 390 22.11 -6.36 -23.04
N ASN A 391 20.80 -6.57 -22.93
CA ASN A 391 20.21 -7.12 -21.71
C ASN A 391 19.14 -8.17 -21.97
N GLY A 392 19.00 -9.10 -21.04
CA GLY A 392 17.86 -10.01 -20.92
C GLY A 392 16.95 -9.55 -19.77
N ALA A 393 15.66 -9.40 -20.05
CA ALA A 393 14.66 -9.04 -19.04
C ALA A 393 13.31 -9.72 -19.34
N VAL A 394 12.51 -9.96 -18.30
CA VAL A 394 11.13 -10.43 -18.47
C VAL A 394 10.23 -9.25 -18.82
N GLU A 395 9.47 -9.41 -19.91
CA GLU A 395 8.44 -8.47 -20.33
C GLU A 395 7.25 -8.45 -19.38
N THR A 396 6.74 -7.26 -19.08
CA THR A 396 5.69 -7.04 -18.07
C THR A 396 4.35 -6.61 -18.65
N CYS A 397 4.26 -6.41 -19.97
CA CYS A 397 3.02 -5.98 -20.60
C CYS A 397 1.92 -7.05 -20.54
N PHE A 398 0.70 -6.57 -20.34
CA PHE A 398 -0.51 -7.36 -20.41
C PHE A 398 -1.63 -6.51 -21.04
N GLY A 399 -2.14 -6.90 -22.21
CA GLY A 399 -3.10 -6.06 -22.95
C GLY A 399 -2.51 -4.68 -23.24
N SER A 400 -3.16 -3.60 -22.77
CA SER A 400 -2.67 -2.22 -22.88
C SER A 400 -1.79 -1.76 -21.70
N PHE A 401 -1.62 -2.59 -20.67
CA PHE A 401 -0.84 -2.28 -19.48
C PHE A 401 0.66 -2.51 -19.68
N HIS A 402 1.46 -1.74 -18.95
CA HIS A 402 2.93 -1.80 -18.94
C HIS A 402 3.55 -1.73 -20.34
N ARG A 403 3.06 -0.79 -21.16
CA ARG A 403 3.65 -0.43 -22.46
C ARG A 403 4.36 0.91 -22.37
N TYR A 404 5.23 1.21 -23.33
CA TYR A 404 6.01 2.45 -23.36
C TYR A 404 5.12 3.71 -23.26
N GLY A 405 3.93 3.67 -23.85
CA GLY A 405 2.93 4.75 -23.77
C GLY A 405 2.52 5.16 -22.35
N GLN A 406 2.70 4.28 -21.35
CA GLN A 406 2.41 4.59 -19.94
C GLN A 406 3.57 5.25 -19.20
N TYR A 407 4.78 5.16 -19.75
CA TYR A 407 6.02 5.60 -19.08
C TYR A 407 6.62 6.86 -19.72
N LEU A 408 6.42 7.05 -21.03
CA LEU A 408 6.98 8.15 -21.80
C LEU A 408 5.89 9.11 -22.28
N ASN A 409 6.26 10.38 -22.44
CA ASN A 409 5.36 11.39 -22.94
C ASN A 409 5.30 11.41 -24.47
N PHE A 410 4.40 10.63 -25.06
CA PHE A 410 4.20 10.56 -26.51
C PHE A 410 3.57 11.80 -27.15
N THR A 411 3.18 12.81 -26.35
CA THR A 411 2.83 14.13 -26.91
C THR A 411 4.07 14.92 -27.35
N HIS A 412 5.25 14.56 -26.81
CA HIS A 412 6.52 15.19 -27.17
C HIS A 412 7.03 14.64 -28.51
N PRO A 413 7.35 15.48 -29.52
CA PRO A 413 7.78 15.03 -30.85
C PRO A 413 8.96 14.06 -30.81
N LEU A 414 9.99 14.38 -30.03
CA LEU A 414 11.19 13.53 -29.87
C LEU A 414 10.86 12.10 -29.41
N ILE A 415 9.91 11.92 -28.47
CA ILE A 415 9.51 10.60 -27.99
C ILE A 415 8.71 9.87 -29.07
N LYS A 416 7.80 10.58 -29.73
CA LYS A 416 6.94 10.02 -30.79
C LYS A 416 7.76 9.51 -31.99
N GLU A 417 8.84 10.21 -32.33
CA GLU A 417 9.73 9.83 -33.43
C GLU A 417 10.71 8.71 -33.05
N SER A 418 11.12 8.64 -31.77
CA SER A 418 12.15 7.70 -31.32
C SER A 418 11.62 6.34 -30.83
N PHE A 419 10.37 6.28 -30.38
CA PHE A 419 9.82 5.10 -29.70
C PHE A 419 8.44 4.70 -30.23
N ASN A 420 8.08 3.43 -30.02
CA ASN A 420 6.72 2.93 -30.29
C ASN A 420 5.91 2.91 -28.98
N PRO A 421 4.75 3.59 -28.88
CA PRO A 421 3.94 3.59 -27.67
C PRO A 421 3.41 2.20 -27.30
N ASN A 422 3.29 1.31 -28.29
CA ASN A 422 2.82 -0.05 -28.12
C ASN A 422 3.95 -1.04 -27.78
N ALA A 423 5.21 -0.63 -27.73
CA ALA A 423 6.30 -1.51 -27.32
C ALA A 423 6.06 -2.03 -25.89
N CYS A 424 6.35 -3.32 -25.68
CA CYS A 424 6.22 -3.96 -24.37
C CYS A 424 7.32 -3.43 -23.44
N ALA A 425 6.95 -2.99 -22.23
CA ALA A 425 7.95 -2.67 -21.22
C ALA A 425 8.42 -3.94 -20.51
N TRP A 426 9.60 -3.86 -19.92
CA TRP A 426 10.14 -4.80 -18.95
C TRP A 426 10.37 -4.06 -17.62
N ALA A 427 10.81 -4.75 -16.57
CA ALA A 427 11.12 -4.11 -15.30
C ALA A 427 12.57 -4.36 -14.89
N PHE A 428 13.17 -3.37 -14.22
CA PHE A 428 14.36 -3.66 -13.45
C PHE A 428 14.03 -4.55 -12.25
N GLY A 429 15.03 -5.28 -11.75
CA GLY A 429 14.95 -6.06 -10.52
C GLY A 429 15.59 -7.43 -10.63
N MET A 430 15.52 -8.01 -11.82
CA MET A 430 16.38 -9.12 -12.22
C MET A 430 16.64 -8.97 -13.72
N ASN A 431 17.87 -8.60 -14.07
CA ASN A 431 18.26 -8.37 -15.45
C ASN A 431 19.68 -8.86 -15.67
N ILE A 432 19.87 -9.72 -16.67
CA ILE A 432 21.20 -10.14 -17.10
C ILE A 432 21.70 -9.14 -18.14
N PHE A 433 22.91 -8.62 -17.95
CA PHE A 433 23.54 -7.66 -18.86
C PHE A 433 24.78 -8.26 -19.50
N ASP A 434 24.90 -8.12 -20.82
CA ASP A 434 26.14 -8.32 -21.55
C ASP A 434 26.89 -6.98 -21.60
N LEU A 435 27.96 -6.89 -20.81
CA LEU A 435 28.77 -5.69 -20.65
C LEU A 435 29.61 -5.40 -21.89
N ASN A 436 29.95 -6.40 -22.71
CA ASN A 436 30.65 -6.18 -23.96
C ASN A 436 29.73 -5.56 -25.02
N ALA A 437 28.50 -6.08 -25.13
CA ALA A 437 27.46 -5.48 -25.96
C ALA A 437 27.13 -4.07 -25.47
N TRP A 438 27.01 -3.86 -24.16
CA TRP A 438 26.77 -2.54 -23.59
C TRP A 438 27.83 -1.52 -24.00
N ARG A 439 29.11 -1.87 -23.87
CA ARG A 439 30.23 -0.99 -24.28
C ARG A 439 30.19 -0.68 -25.77
N ARG A 440 29.96 -1.70 -26.62
CA ARG A 440 29.88 -1.54 -28.08
C ARG A 440 28.72 -0.64 -28.50
N GLU A 441 27.56 -0.81 -27.88
CA GLU A 441 26.33 -0.03 -28.15
C GLU A 441 26.31 1.33 -27.43
N LYS A 442 27.34 1.62 -26.61
CA LYS A 442 27.48 2.87 -25.84
C LYS A 442 26.23 3.21 -25.03
N CYS A 443 25.64 2.24 -24.34
CA CYS A 443 24.36 2.45 -23.65
C CYS A 443 24.47 3.48 -22.50
N THR A 444 25.64 3.63 -21.86
CA THR A 444 25.83 4.69 -20.84
C THR A 444 25.72 6.08 -21.47
N ASP A 445 26.29 6.29 -22.66
CA ASP A 445 26.18 7.56 -23.39
C ASP A 445 24.74 7.84 -23.82
N GLN A 446 24.00 6.81 -24.24
CA GLN A 446 22.58 6.93 -24.55
C GLN A 446 21.75 7.33 -23.32
N TYR A 447 22.05 6.72 -22.18
CA TYR A 447 21.44 7.10 -20.91
C TYR A 447 21.74 8.56 -20.55
N HIS A 448 22.98 9.02 -20.73
CA HIS A 448 23.35 10.42 -20.52
C HIS A 448 22.60 11.37 -21.45
N TYR A 449 22.53 11.03 -22.74
CA TYR A 449 21.80 11.79 -23.75
C TYR A 449 20.33 12.02 -23.32
N TRP A 450 19.61 10.95 -22.97
CA TRP A 450 18.22 11.07 -22.55
C TRP A 450 18.05 11.83 -21.24
N GLN A 451 18.96 11.64 -20.27
CA GLN A 451 18.90 12.40 -19.02
C GLN A 451 19.12 13.88 -19.22
N ASN A 452 20.06 14.28 -20.07
CA ASN A 452 20.30 15.69 -20.40
C ASN A 452 19.07 16.34 -21.04
N LEU A 453 18.40 15.63 -21.96
CA LEU A 453 17.21 16.13 -22.64
C LEU A 453 15.96 16.19 -21.77
N ASN A 454 15.92 15.46 -20.65
CA ASN A 454 14.79 15.46 -19.73
C ASN A 454 15.02 16.32 -18.47
N GLU A 455 15.90 17.32 -18.53
CA GLU A 455 16.16 18.22 -17.40
C GLU A 455 14.89 18.96 -16.94
N ASP A 456 13.98 19.26 -17.86
CA ASP A 456 12.70 19.91 -17.60
C ASP A 456 11.55 18.92 -17.29
N ARG A 457 11.80 17.60 -17.33
CA ARG A 457 10.82 16.52 -17.11
C ARG A 457 9.66 16.50 -18.12
N SER A 458 9.93 16.97 -19.33
CA SER A 458 8.98 16.95 -20.45
C SER A 458 8.87 15.57 -21.12
N LEU A 459 9.94 14.78 -21.15
CA LEU A 459 10.01 13.48 -21.82
C LEU A 459 9.44 12.34 -20.96
N TRP A 460 9.77 12.32 -19.68
CA TRP A 460 9.12 11.48 -18.66
C TRP A 460 9.16 12.17 -17.31
N LYS A 461 8.30 11.76 -16.38
CA LYS A 461 8.18 12.43 -15.08
C LYS A 461 9.28 12.01 -14.11
N LEU A 462 9.32 10.72 -13.74
CA LEU A 462 10.15 10.22 -12.63
C LEU A 462 10.54 8.76 -12.78
N GLY A 463 11.51 8.36 -11.95
CA GLY A 463 11.97 6.99 -11.82
C GLY A 463 13.06 6.62 -12.82
N THR A 464 13.65 5.45 -12.58
CA THR A 464 14.73 4.89 -13.40
C THR A 464 14.23 3.96 -14.49
N LEU A 465 13.00 3.46 -14.39
CA LEU A 465 12.44 2.59 -15.40
C LEU A 465 12.28 3.28 -16.77
N PRO A 466 11.65 4.48 -16.89
CA PRO A 466 11.55 5.15 -18.19
C PRO A 466 12.90 5.36 -18.90
N PRO A 467 13.96 5.93 -18.27
CA PRO A 467 15.25 6.04 -18.94
C PRO A 467 15.90 4.68 -19.22
N GLY A 468 15.61 3.64 -18.43
CA GLY A 468 15.99 2.26 -18.74
C GLY A 468 15.39 1.75 -20.04
N LEU A 469 14.07 1.87 -20.18
CA LEU A 469 13.36 1.49 -21.39
C LEU A 469 13.89 2.23 -22.63
N MET A 470 14.18 3.53 -22.50
CA MET A 470 14.73 4.34 -23.58
C MET A 470 16.16 3.92 -23.95
N THR A 471 17.02 3.72 -22.95
CA THR A 471 18.43 3.35 -23.14
C THR A 471 18.58 2.01 -23.87
N PHE A 472 17.77 1.02 -23.46
CA PHE A 472 17.82 -0.33 -24.00
C PHE A 472 16.74 -0.60 -25.06
N TYR A 473 16.11 0.43 -25.62
CA TYR A 473 15.09 0.25 -26.65
C TYR A 473 15.65 -0.51 -27.86
N SER A 474 14.97 -1.59 -28.26
CA SER A 474 15.44 -2.54 -29.28
C SER A 474 16.77 -3.26 -28.96
N LYS A 475 17.29 -3.13 -27.73
CA LYS A 475 18.52 -3.76 -27.23
C LYS A 475 18.26 -4.75 -26.08
N THR A 476 17.00 -5.12 -25.86
CA THR A 476 16.58 -6.10 -24.84
C THR A 476 16.09 -7.39 -25.49
N LYS A 477 16.54 -8.54 -24.97
CA LYS A 477 16.00 -9.87 -25.24
C LYS A 477 14.93 -10.19 -24.19
N SER A 478 13.72 -10.54 -24.62
CA SER A 478 12.69 -11.02 -23.71
C SER A 478 13.09 -12.39 -23.15
N LEU A 479 12.98 -12.54 -21.83
CA LEU A 479 13.18 -13.80 -21.11
C LEU A 479 11.83 -14.46 -20.81
N ASP A 480 11.87 -15.77 -20.57
CA ASP A 480 10.69 -16.52 -20.11
C ASP A 480 10.19 -15.97 -18.76
N LYS A 481 8.86 -15.93 -18.59
CA LYS A 481 8.21 -15.43 -17.37
C LYS A 481 8.59 -16.25 -16.12
N SER A 482 9.03 -17.49 -16.27
CA SER A 482 9.54 -18.30 -15.17
C SER A 482 10.81 -17.74 -14.54
N TRP A 483 11.52 -16.80 -15.19
CA TRP A 483 12.72 -16.21 -14.62
C TRP A 483 12.42 -15.14 -13.56
N HIS A 484 11.39 -14.31 -13.78
CA HIS A 484 11.10 -13.14 -12.94
C HIS A 484 9.59 -12.92 -12.82
N VAL A 485 9.07 -13.04 -11.60
CA VAL A 485 7.69 -12.66 -11.26
C VAL A 485 7.71 -11.43 -10.36
N LEU A 486 6.99 -10.40 -10.78
CA LEU A 486 6.88 -9.13 -10.09
C LEU A 486 5.44 -8.86 -9.62
N GLY A 487 5.28 -7.85 -8.79
CA GLY A 487 4.00 -7.36 -8.29
C GLY A 487 3.79 -7.62 -6.81
N LEU A 488 4.70 -8.31 -6.12
CA LEU A 488 4.49 -8.71 -4.72
C LEU A 488 4.50 -7.51 -3.74
N GLY A 489 4.83 -6.30 -4.20
CA GLY A 489 4.76 -5.07 -3.43
C GLY A 489 3.60 -4.13 -3.78
N TYR A 490 2.66 -4.53 -4.64
CA TYR A 490 1.42 -3.76 -4.91
C TYR A 490 0.23 -4.55 -5.46
N ASN A 491 0.43 -5.73 -6.04
CA ASN A 491 -0.61 -6.52 -6.69
C ASN A 491 -0.97 -7.74 -5.81
N PRO A 492 -2.14 -7.74 -5.13
CA PRO A 492 -2.58 -8.88 -4.33
C PRO A 492 -3.08 -10.07 -5.18
N GLY A 493 -3.17 -9.92 -6.50
CA GLY A 493 -3.67 -10.93 -7.42
C GLY A 493 -2.61 -11.84 -8.05
N VAL A 494 -1.33 -11.72 -7.67
CA VAL A 494 -0.26 -12.61 -8.19
C VAL A 494 -0.48 -14.01 -7.62
N SER A 495 -0.58 -15.01 -8.50
CA SER A 495 -0.88 -16.39 -8.09
C SER A 495 0.31 -17.03 -7.36
N MET A 496 0.02 -17.79 -6.29
CA MET A 496 1.04 -18.57 -5.60
C MET A 496 1.69 -19.64 -6.50
N ASP A 497 1.00 -20.11 -7.53
CA ASP A 497 1.56 -21.09 -8.48
C ASP A 497 2.56 -20.44 -9.44
N GLU A 498 2.29 -19.20 -9.88
CA GLU A 498 3.27 -18.41 -10.65
C GLU A 498 4.50 -18.12 -9.80
N ILE A 499 4.30 -17.71 -8.55
CA ILE A 499 5.34 -17.47 -7.56
C ILE A 499 6.21 -18.73 -7.37
N LYS A 500 5.62 -19.91 -7.16
CA LYS A 500 6.38 -21.16 -6.98
C LYS A 500 7.19 -21.56 -8.22
N LYS A 501 6.69 -21.25 -9.42
CA LYS A 501 7.37 -21.57 -10.68
C LYS A 501 8.53 -20.62 -10.98
N ALA A 502 8.47 -19.39 -10.47
CA ALA A 502 9.47 -18.36 -10.71
C ALA A 502 10.83 -18.65 -10.07
N ALA A 503 11.92 -18.36 -10.79
CA ALA A 503 13.27 -18.38 -10.25
C ALA A 503 13.53 -17.18 -9.33
N VAL A 504 13.03 -15.99 -9.70
CA VAL A 504 13.15 -14.77 -8.89
C VAL A 504 11.77 -14.14 -8.71
N ILE A 505 11.43 -13.79 -7.47
CA ILE A 505 10.22 -13.04 -7.12
C ILE A 505 10.57 -11.65 -6.63
N HIS A 506 9.73 -10.67 -6.96
CA HIS A 506 10.06 -9.25 -6.78
C HIS A 506 8.93 -8.49 -6.09
N TYR A 507 9.28 -7.86 -4.96
CA TYR A 507 8.42 -6.99 -4.18
C TYR A 507 8.48 -5.54 -4.67
N ASN A 508 8.51 -5.35 -5.99
CA ASN A 508 8.42 -4.02 -6.59
C ASN A 508 7.10 -3.35 -6.18
N GLY A 509 7.11 -2.03 -6.01
CA GLY A 509 6.00 -1.26 -5.42
C GLY A 509 6.32 -0.73 -4.03
N ASN A 510 5.28 -0.30 -3.31
CA ASN A 510 5.41 0.40 -2.03
C ASN A 510 5.33 -0.53 -0.81
N MET A 511 4.67 -1.68 -0.94
CA MET A 511 4.44 -2.63 0.15
C MET A 511 5.61 -3.60 0.29
N LYS A 512 6.80 -3.06 0.63
CA LYS A 512 8.04 -3.84 0.81
C LYS A 512 7.91 -4.83 1.97
N PRO A 513 8.56 -6.00 1.91
CA PRO A 513 8.38 -7.07 2.91
C PRO A 513 8.92 -6.72 4.31
N TRP A 514 9.82 -5.75 4.41
CA TRP A 514 10.35 -5.21 5.67
C TRP A 514 9.54 -4.05 6.25
N LEU A 515 8.36 -3.75 5.69
CA LEU A 515 7.45 -2.70 6.17
C LEU A 515 6.18 -3.31 6.76
N ASP A 516 5.55 -2.60 7.69
CA ASP A 516 4.29 -3.02 8.31
C ASP A 516 3.12 -3.06 7.31
N ILE A 517 3.22 -2.30 6.23
CA ILE A 517 2.25 -2.26 5.13
C ILE A 517 2.45 -3.38 4.10
N ALA A 518 3.38 -4.32 4.34
CA ALA A 518 3.60 -5.46 3.46
C ALA A 518 2.32 -6.29 3.29
N MET A 519 2.15 -6.88 2.11
CA MET A 519 1.06 -7.83 1.89
C MET A 519 1.36 -9.14 2.64
N ASN A 520 0.55 -9.42 3.68
CA ASN A 520 0.74 -10.58 4.56
C ASN A 520 0.88 -11.91 3.81
N GLN A 521 0.13 -12.10 2.73
CA GLN A 521 0.16 -13.33 1.93
C GLN A 521 1.50 -13.62 1.26
N TYR A 522 2.33 -12.60 1.01
CA TYR A 522 3.66 -12.77 0.39
C TYR A 522 4.82 -12.60 1.38
N LYS A 523 4.56 -12.16 2.61
CA LYS A 523 5.60 -11.80 3.59
C LYS A 523 6.51 -13.00 3.93
N SER A 524 5.93 -14.18 4.08
CA SER A 524 6.65 -15.43 4.45
C SER A 524 7.71 -15.87 3.43
N LEU A 525 7.51 -15.53 2.15
CA LEU A 525 8.45 -15.88 1.09
C LEU A 525 9.78 -15.12 1.21
N TRP A 526 9.77 -13.94 1.83
CA TRP A 526 10.94 -13.11 2.10
C TRP A 526 11.50 -13.37 3.52
N THR A 527 10.64 -13.43 4.54
CA THR A 527 11.09 -13.56 5.94
C THR A 527 11.80 -14.88 6.22
N LYS A 528 11.56 -15.94 5.44
CA LYS A 528 12.29 -17.22 5.56
C LYS A 528 13.80 -17.10 5.30
N TYR A 529 14.25 -16.04 4.62
CA TYR A 529 15.68 -15.78 4.39
C TYR A 529 16.28 -14.78 5.38
N VAL A 530 15.47 -14.15 6.24
CA VAL A 530 15.98 -13.27 7.30
C VAL A 530 16.72 -14.12 8.34
N ASP A 531 17.88 -13.63 8.77
CA ASP A 531 18.63 -14.26 9.84
C ASP A 531 18.08 -13.85 11.21
N ASN A 532 17.08 -14.61 11.67
CA ASN A 532 16.43 -14.38 12.97
C ASN A 532 17.31 -14.82 14.15
N GLU A 533 18.43 -15.52 13.92
CA GLU A 533 19.39 -15.90 14.97
C GLU A 533 20.42 -14.79 15.22
N MET A 534 20.44 -13.76 14.37
CA MET A 534 21.30 -12.60 14.54
C MET A 534 20.81 -11.73 15.70
N GLU A 535 21.67 -11.58 16.72
CA GLU A 535 21.35 -10.91 17.99
C GLU A 535 20.76 -9.51 17.79
N PHE A 536 21.33 -8.68 16.90
CA PHE A 536 20.81 -7.34 16.66
C PHE A 536 19.48 -7.33 15.91
N VAL A 537 19.15 -8.36 15.11
CA VAL A 537 17.83 -8.51 14.48
C VAL A 537 16.77 -8.70 15.56
N GLN A 538 17.05 -9.59 16.53
CA GLN A 538 16.17 -9.84 17.68
C GLN A 538 16.05 -8.60 18.58
N MET A 539 17.18 -7.98 18.97
CA MET A 539 17.19 -6.80 19.84
C MET A 539 16.48 -5.58 19.23
N CYS A 540 16.45 -5.48 17.91
CA CYS A 540 15.78 -4.41 17.20
C CYS A 540 14.32 -4.75 16.83
N ASN A 541 13.78 -5.87 17.32
CA ASN A 541 12.42 -6.33 17.06
C ASN A 541 12.09 -6.38 15.56
N PHE A 542 13.07 -6.76 14.73
CA PHE A 542 12.83 -6.85 13.30
C PHE A 542 12.03 -8.12 12.99
N GLY A 543 10.89 -7.97 12.31
CA GLY A 543 10.06 -9.11 11.88
C GLY A 543 9.04 -9.62 12.90
N LEU A 544 8.93 -8.98 14.06
CA LEU A 544 7.86 -9.21 15.06
C LEU A 544 6.54 -8.53 14.67
#